data_AF-B8MS62-F1
#
_entry.id   AF-B8MS62-F1
#
_cell.length_a   1.000
_cell.length_b   1.000
_cell.length_c   1.000
_cell.angle_alpha   90.00
_cell.angle_beta   90.00
_cell.angle_gamma   90.00
#
_symmetry.space_group_name_H-M   'P 1'
#
loop_
_entity.id
_entity.type
_entity.pdbx_description
1 polymer ?
#
loop_
_entity_poly.entity_id
_entity_poly.type
_entity_poly.pdbx_seq_one_letter_code
_entity_poly.pdbx_strand_id
1 'polypeptide(L)'
;MTIKISTTEEVDLTLHLPRILCLHGGGTNARIFHMQCRGLERALKSTFRLVYAEAPFPAQPGSDVTSVYKDHGPFKAWLRCTAADPERSAQDITEQINLSIAKAMYSDNLRGATGEWVALLGFSQGAKVAASILYAQQTLQQQLGENAAIWPHFRFAVLMAGRGPLVWMLPNMSNSPTSIPMGLVDASCPSMMSSEPELPKDREHMLRIPTLHVHGLRDPGLALHRRLYHGYCRQDSASLVEWEGEHRVPIKSKDVRAVVDQIYTWARELKSIK
;
A
#
# COMPACT_ATOMS: atom_id res chain seq x y z
N MET A 1 20.88 -33.85 -34.35
CA MET A 1 20.14 -33.42 -33.16
C MET A 1 20.98 -32.37 -32.45
N THR A 2 20.62 -31.10 -32.59
CA THR A 2 21.32 -30.01 -31.89
C THR A 2 20.35 -29.47 -30.86
N ILE A 3 20.59 -29.82 -29.60
CA ILE A 3 19.82 -29.30 -28.46
C ILE A 3 20.24 -27.84 -28.31
N LYS A 4 19.35 -26.92 -28.68
CA LYS A 4 19.47 -25.51 -28.31
C LYS A 4 19.13 -25.39 -26.83
N ILE A 5 20.15 -25.23 -25.99
CA ILE A 5 20.00 -24.77 -24.62
C ILE A 5 19.68 -23.26 -24.71
N SER A 6 18.40 -22.92 -24.61
CA SER A 6 17.90 -21.60 -24.24
C SER A 6 17.90 -21.60 -22.71
N THR A 7 18.40 -20.65 -21.93
CA THR A 7 18.80 -19.26 -22.13
C THR A 7 19.52 -18.86 -20.83
N THR A 8 20.51 -17.98 -20.91
CA THR A 8 21.11 -17.30 -19.75
C THR A 8 20.02 -16.78 -18.81
N GLU A 9 20.00 -17.25 -17.56
CA GLU A 9 19.24 -16.59 -16.49
C GLU A 9 19.76 -15.15 -16.40
N GLU A 10 18.93 -14.17 -16.79
CA GLU A 10 19.26 -12.76 -16.65
C GLU A 10 19.51 -12.49 -15.15
N VAL A 11 20.76 -12.15 -14.80
CA VAL A 11 21.13 -11.90 -13.41
C VAL A 11 20.34 -10.70 -12.90
N ASP A 12 19.49 -10.91 -11.91
CA ASP A 12 18.71 -9.83 -11.28
C ASP A 12 19.61 -8.98 -10.39
N LEU A 13 20.13 -7.88 -10.94
CA LEU A 13 21.04 -6.97 -10.24
C LEU A 13 20.38 -6.19 -9.10
N THR A 14 19.06 -6.30 -8.90
CA THR A 14 18.33 -5.51 -7.90
C THR A 14 18.14 -6.22 -6.56
N LEU A 15 18.57 -7.49 -6.43
CA LEU A 15 18.31 -8.33 -5.25
C LEU A 15 18.83 -7.75 -3.93
N HIS A 16 19.91 -6.95 -3.97
CA HIS A 16 20.50 -6.31 -2.80
C HIS A 16 19.89 -4.94 -2.46
N LEU A 17 19.05 -4.39 -3.33
CA LEU A 17 18.49 -3.04 -3.17
C LEU A 17 17.38 -3.03 -2.12
N PRO A 18 17.23 -1.92 -1.36
CA PRO A 18 16.07 -1.69 -0.50
C PRO A 18 14.74 -1.95 -1.23
N ARG A 19 13.79 -2.55 -0.52
CA ARG A 19 12.54 -3.08 -1.08
C ARG A 19 11.34 -2.23 -0.69
N ILE A 20 10.50 -1.97 -1.69
CA ILE A 20 9.21 -1.30 -1.53
C ILE A 20 8.11 -2.33 -1.82
N LEU A 21 7.30 -2.63 -0.80
CA LEU A 21 6.16 -3.54 -0.95
C LEU A 21 4.97 -2.79 -1.58
N CYS A 22 4.51 -3.27 -2.73
CA CYS A 22 3.49 -2.64 -3.56
C CYS A 22 2.13 -3.33 -3.39
N LEU A 23 1.11 -2.57 -2.99
CA LEU A 23 -0.27 -3.03 -2.74
C LEU A 23 -1.22 -2.43 -3.78
N HIS A 24 -1.83 -3.30 -4.59
CA HIS A 24 -2.73 -2.88 -5.68
C HIS A 24 -4.10 -2.40 -5.19
N GLY A 25 -4.88 -1.75 -6.05
CA GLY A 25 -6.26 -1.33 -5.76
C GLY A 25 -7.25 -2.50 -5.66
N GLY A 26 -8.49 -2.24 -5.22
CA GLY A 26 -9.55 -3.25 -5.26
C GLY A 26 -10.01 -3.52 -6.69
N GLY A 27 -10.31 -4.78 -7.02
CA GLY A 27 -10.76 -5.17 -8.36
C GLY A 27 -9.65 -5.15 -9.42
N THR A 28 -8.40 -5.33 -9.00
CA THR A 28 -7.22 -5.52 -9.86
C THR A 28 -6.36 -6.65 -9.29
N ASN A 29 -5.10 -6.81 -9.69
CA ASN A 29 -4.17 -7.81 -9.16
C ASN A 29 -2.71 -7.33 -9.25
N ALA A 30 -1.78 -8.10 -8.69
CA ALA A 30 -0.36 -7.74 -8.65
C ALA A 30 0.23 -7.55 -10.05
N ARG A 31 -0.18 -8.38 -11.02
CA ARG A 31 0.30 -8.30 -12.42
C ARG A 31 -0.13 -6.99 -13.09
N ILE A 32 -1.40 -6.61 -12.95
CA ILE A 32 -1.90 -5.34 -13.50
C ILE A 32 -1.21 -4.17 -12.83
N PHE A 33 -1.03 -4.21 -11.50
CA PHE A 33 -0.40 -3.11 -10.78
C PHE A 33 1.07 -2.92 -11.15
N HIS A 34 1.81 -4.02 -11.37
CA HIS A 34 3.16 -3.98 -11.93
C HIS A 34 3.18 -3.28 -13.30
N MET A 35 2.25 -3.60 -14.21
CA MET A 35 2.14 -2.90 -15.50
C MET A 35 1.82 -1.41 -15.35
N GLN A 36 0.94 -1.04 -14.41
CA GLN A 36 0.60 0.35 -14.10
C GLN A 36 1.80 1.12 -13.53
N CYS A 37 2.64 0.46 -12.73
CA CYS A 37 3.80 1.05 -12.07
C CYS A 37 5.10 1.02 -12.90
N ARG A 38 5.10 0.47 -14.12
CA ARG A 38 6.32 0.33 -14.97
C ARG A 38 7.16 1.59 -15.12
N GLY A 39 6.53 2.77 -15.10
CA GLY A 39 7.21 4.07 -15.19
C GLY A 39 7.98 4.40 -13.91
N LEU A 40 7.34 4.19 -12.75
CA LEU A 40 7.94 4.36 -11.44
C LEU A 40 9.06 3.34 -11.22
N GLU A 41 8.79 2.06 -11.50
CA GLU A 41 9.76 0.99 -11.34
C GLU A 41 11.03 1.24 -12.16
N ARG A 42 10.89 1.63 -13.44
CA ARG A 42 12.03 1.98 -14.27
C ARG A 42 12.85 3.13 -13.68
N ALA A 43 12.20 4.15 -13.13
CA ALA A 43 12.87 5.31 -12.56
C ALA A 43 13.53 5.01 -11.20
N LEU A 44 13.04 4.00 -10.46
CA LEU A 44 13.55 3.62 -9.14
C LEU A 44 14.54 2.44 -9.20
N LYS A 45 14.62 1.70 -10.31
CA LYS A 45 15.35 0.43 -10.46
C LYS A 45 16.83 0.47 -10.04
N SER A 46 17.47 1.64 -10.09
CA SER A 46 18.87 1.79 -9.66
C SER A 46 19.07 1.84 -8.14
N THR A 47 17.99 2.03 -7.37
CA THR A 47 18.07 2.24 -5.91
C THR A 47 17.06 1.43 -5.13
N PHE A 48 15.92 1.10 -5.71
CA PHE A 48 14.89 0.30 -5.07
C PHE A 48 14.49 -0.89 -5.93
N ARG A 49 14.07 -1.94 -5.25
CA ARG A 49 13.35 -3.07 -5.81
C ARG A 49 11.88 -2.98 -5.41
N LEU A 50 10.98 -3.04 -6.38
CA LEU A 50 9.54 -3.03 -6.14
C LEU A 50 9.04 -4.48 -6.12
N VAL A 51 8.26 -4.83 -5.09
CA VAL A 51 7.71 -6.18 -4.94
C VAL A 51 6.19 -6.09 -4.81
N TYR A 52 5.47 -6.72 -5.73
CA TYR A 52 4.02 -6.60 -5.83
C TYR A 52 3.33 -7.76 -5.09
N ALA A 53 2.59 -7.43 -4.03
CA ALA A 53 1.79 -8.41 -3.30
C ALA A 53 0.41 -8.57 -3.95
N GLU A 54 -0.11 -9.80 -3.90
CA GLU A 54 -1.44 -10.14 -4.41
C GLU A 54 -2.44 -10.13 -3.27
N ALA A 55 -3.58 -9.46 -3.43
CA ALA A 55 -4.60 -9.43 -2.39
C ALA A 55 -5.34 -10.78 -2.27
N PRO A 56 -5.80 -11.16 -1.07
CA PRO A 56 -6.32 -12.51 -0.84
C PRO A 56 -7.70 -12.74 -1.48
N PHE A 57 -8.59 -11.74 -1.46
CA PHE A 57 -10.01 -11.97 -1.72
C PHE A 57 -10.36 -11.79 -3.19
N PRO A 58 -11.14 -12.71 -3.80
CA PRO A 58 -11.77 -12.48 -5.10
C PRO A 58 -12.60 -11.19 -5.09
N ALA A 59 -12.55 -10.44 -6.19
CA ALA A 59 -13.32 -9.22 -6.38
C ALA A 59 -13.83 -9.12 -7.82
N GLN A 60 -14.84 -8.27 -8.03
CA GLN A 60 -15.19 -7.83 -9.37
C GLN A 60 -14.16 -6.82 -9.89
N PRO A 61 -13.91 -6.77 -11.21
CA PRO A 61 -13.01 -5.77 -11.75
C PRO A 61 -13.50 -4.35 -11.45
N GLY A 62 -12.57 -3.45 -11.12
CA GLY A 62 -12.89 -2.02 -10.99
C GLY A 62 -13.40 -1.45 -12.33
N SER A 63 -14.26 -0.43 -12.28
CA SER A 63 -14.86 0.20 -13.47
C SER A 63 -13.81 0.53 -14.54
N ASP A 64 -12.68 1.10 -14.11
CA ASP A 64 -11.63 1.59 -15.00
C ASP A 64 -10.71 0.47 -15.51
N VAL A 65 -10.72 -0.70 -14.86
CA VAL A 65 -9.89 -1.87 -15.19
C VAL A 65 -10.47 -2.62 -16.40
N THR A 66 -11.79 -2.66 -16.53
CA THR A 66 -12.48 -3.46 -17.57
C THR A 66 -12.18 -3.00 -19.01
N SER A 67 -11.81 -1.75 -19.21
CA SER A 67 -11.52 -1.22 -20.56
C SER A 67 -10.22 -1.76 -21.16
N VAL A 68 -9.18 -1.96 -20.35
CA VAL A 68 -7.82 -2.33 -20.80
C VAL A 68 -7.41 -3.73 -20.31
N TYR A 69 -7.89 -4.15 -19.15
CA TYR A 69 -7.41 -5.34 -18.45
C TYR A 69 -8.50 -6.39 -18.21
N LYS A 70 -9.62 -6.36 -18.96
CA LYS A 70 -10.72 -7.33 -18.81
C LYS A 70 -10.26 -8.80 -18.80
N ASP A 71 -9.26 -9.14 -19.62
CA ASP A 71 -8.77 -10.52 -19.79
C ASP A 71 -7.59 -10.84 -18.84
N HIS A 72 -7.28 -9.95 -17.91
CA HIS A 72 -6.17 -10.09 -16.96
C HIS A 72 -6.63 -10.52 -15.57
N GLY A 73 -7.81 -11.14 -15.44
CA GLY A 73 -8.26 -11.75 -14.21
C GLY A 73 -7.37 -12.94 -13.77
N PRO A 74 -7.62 -13.50 -12.58
CA PRO A 74 -8.65 -13.13 -11.61
C PRO A 74 -8.39 -11.76 -10.97
N PHE A 75 -9.46 -11.07 -10.60
CA PHE A 75 -9.39 -9.79 -9.89
C PHE A 75 -9.52 -10.01 -8.38
N LYS A 76 -8.81 -9.19 -7.62
CA LYS A 76 -8.61 -9.33 -6.19
C LYS A 76 -8.80 -8.01 -5.45
N ALA A 77 -9.09 -8.12 -4.16
CA ALA A 77 -9.21 -7.01 -3.23
C ALA A 77 -8.65 -7.38 -1.86
N TRP A 78 -8.18 -6.36 -1.13
CA TRP A 78 -7.66 -6.50 0.23
C TRP A 78 -8.77 -6.52 1.27
N LEU A 79 -9.80 -5.71 1.03
CA LEU A 79 -10.97 -5.53 1.87
C LEU A 79 -12.21 -5.64 0.99
N ARG A 80 -13.39 -5.75 1.60
CA ARG A 80 -14.65 -5.57 0.85
C ARG A 80 -14.63 -4.20 0.17
N CYS A 81 -14.98 -4.14 -1.11
CA CYS A 81 -15.11 -2.88 -1.84
C CYS A 81 -16.42 -2.20 -1.41
N THR A 82 -17.52 -2.95 -1.43
CA THR A 82 -18.88 -2.49 -1.12
C THR A 82 -19.57 -3.39 -0.10
N ALA A 83 -20.71 -2.96 0.42
CA ALA A 83 -21.55 -3.79 1.28
C ALA A 83 -22.15 -5.02 0.57
N ALA A 84 -22.15 -5.06 -0.77
CA ALA A 84 -22.62 -6.22 -1.52
C ALA A 84 -21.59 -7.36 -1.58
N ASP A 85 -20.32 -7.08 -1.28
CA ASP A 85 -19.28 -8.12 -1.26
C ASP A 85 -19.46 -9.06 -0.05
N PRO A 86 -19.05 -10.35 -0.16
CA PRO A 86 -19.24 -11.33 0.90
C PRO A 86 -18.65 -10.89 2.24
N GLU A 87 -19.44 -11.05 3.30
CA GLU A 87 -19.03 -10.75 4.68
C GLU A 87 -17.99 -11.75 5.18
N ARG A 88 -17.03 -11.24 5.96
CA ARG A 88 -15.99 -12.00 6.66
C ARG A 88 -15.69 -11.29 7.98
N SER A 89 -15.22 -12.04 8.96
CA SER A 89 -14.80 -11.43 10.23
C SER A 89 -13.57 -10.54 10.01
N ALA A 90 -13.46 -9.47 10.80
CA ALA A 90 -12.29 -8.60 10.75
C ALA A 90 -10.97 -9.34 11.05
N GLN A 91 -11.04 -10.40 11.87
CA GLN A 91 -9.93 -11.27 12.18
C GLN A 91 -9.46 -12.05 10.93
N ASP A 92 -10.36 -12.77 10.25
CA ASP A 92 -10.01 -13.52 9.03
C ASP A 92 -9.45 -12.58 7.96
N ILE A 93 -10.04 -11.39 7.80
CA ILE A 93 -9.54 -10.38 6.85
C ILE A 93 -8.10 -9.98 7.18
N THR A 94 -7.83 -9.62 8.44
CA THR A 94 -6.50 -9.21 8.88
C THR A 94 -5.47 -10.35 8.72
N GLU A 95 -5.84 -11.57 9.09
CA GLU A 95 -4.99 -12.76 8.96
C GLU A 95 -4.64 -13.05 7.48
N GLN A 96 -5.61 -13.01 6.58
CA GLN A 96 -5.39 -13.26 5.15
C GLN A 96 -4.54 -12.16 4.48
N ILE A 97 -4.71 -10.89 4.88
CA ILE A 97 -3.84 -9.79 4.43
C ILE A 97 -2.40 -10.04 4.89
N ASN A 98 -2.20 -10.41 6.17
CA ASN A 98 -0.89 -10.71 6.71
C ASN A 98 -0.22 -11.88 5.99
N LEU A 99 -0.95 -12.97 5.74
CA LEU A 99 -0.47 -14.11 4.97
C LEU A 99 -0.07 -13.72 3.54
N SER A 100 -0.85 -12.87 2.88
CA SER A 100 -0.57 -12.40 1.52
C SER A 100 0.71 -11.55 1.45
N ILE A 101 0.90 -10.66 2.42
CA ILE A 101 2.12 -9.85 2.56
C ILE A 101 3.32 -10.75 2.85
N ALA A 102 3.21 -11.65 3.83
CA ALA A 102 4.27 -12.57 4.19
C ALA A 102 4.67 -13.46 3.01
N LYS A 103 3.70 -13.95 2.23
CA LYS A 103 3.94 -14.74 1.02
C LYS A 103 4.72 -13.96 -0.03
N ALA A 104 4.39 -12.69 -0.27
CA ALA A 104 5.11 -11.85 -1.23
C ALA A 104 6.56 -11.62 -0.78
N MET A 105 6.77 -11.31 0.51
CA MET A 105 8.11 -11.11 1.07
C MET A 105 8.95 -12.40 1.03
N TYR A 106 8.36 -13.51 1.43
CA TYR A 106 9.03 -14.81 1.44
C TYR A 106 9.39 -15.27 0.03
N SER A 107 8.49 -15.10 -0.94
CA SER A 107 8.76 -15.44 -2.35
C SER A 107 9.91 -14.61 -2.92
N ASP A 108 10.02 -13.33 -2.55
CA ASP A 108 11.14 -12.48 -2.97
C ASP A 108 12.47 -12.88 -2.30
N ASN A 109 12.44 -13.26 -1.01
CA ASN A 109 13.60 -13.83 -0.33
C ASN A 109 14.08 -15.13 -0.99
N LEU A 110 13.16 -16.02 -1.41
CA LEU A 110 13.50 -17.26 -2.13
C LEU A 110 14.16 -17.00 -3.49
N ARG A 111 13.95 -15.82 -4.08
CA ARG A 111 14.69 -15.38 -5.29
C ARG A 111 16.09 -14.84 -4.99
N GLY A 112 16.53 -14.88 -3.72
CA GLY A 112 17.83 -14.40 -3.27
C GLY A 112 17.87 -12.92 -2.89
N ALA A 113 16.71 -12.25 -2.73
CA ALA A 113 16.68 -10.85 -2.34
C ALA A 113 17.10 -10.66 -0.88
N THR A 114 18.03 -9.72 -0.65
CA THR A 114 18.64 -9.47 0.67
C THR A 114 18.43 -8.04 1.17
N GLY A 115 18.00 -7.11 0.31
CA GLY A 115 17.80 -5.71 0.71
C GLY A 115 16.72 -5.55 1.79
N GLU A 116 16.81 -4.50 2.61
CA GLU A 116 15.81 -4.27 3.67
C GLU A 116 14.45 -3.87 3.10
N TRP A 117 13.36 -4.28 3.73
CA TRP A 117 12.04 -3.71 3.47
C TRP A 117 11.96 -2.34 4.11
N VAL A 118 11.82 -1.28 3.30
CA VAL A 118 11.93 0.10 3.79
C VAL A 118 10.65 0.91 3.62
N ALA A 119 9.79 0.54 2.68
CA ALA A 119 8.58 1.33 2.41
C ALA A 119 7.43 0.49 1.84
N LEU A 120 6.25 1.10 1.89
CA LEU A 120 5.04 0.63 1.21
C LEU A 120 4.71 1.56 0.04
N LEU A 121 4.11 1.00 -1.01
CA LEU A 121 3.49 1.76 -2.09
C LEU A 121 2.09 1.20 -2.32
N GLY A 122 1.06 1.99 -2.04
CA GLY A 122 -0.32 1.57 -2.21
C GLY A 122 -1.06 2.41 -3.25
N PHE A 123 -1.97 1.78 -4.00
CA PHE A 123 -2.92 2.47 -4.86
C PHE A 123 -4.36 2.20 -4.44
N SER A 124 -5.20 3.23 -4.37
CA SER A 124 -6.63 3.12 -4.04
C SER A 124 -6.86 2.33 -2.74
N GLN A 125 -7.53 1.18 -2.79
CA GLN A 125 -7.68 0.30 -1.62
C GLN A 125 -6.33 -0.14 -1.03
N GLY A 126 -5.31 -0.41 -1.85
CA GLY A 126 -3.96 -0.73 -1.39
C GLY A 126 -3.28 0.43 -0.64
N ALA A 127 -3.61 1.69 -0.97
CA ALA A 127 -3.15 2.85 -0.22
C ALA A 127 -3.79 2.93 1.18
N LYS A 128 -5.10 2.62 1.29
CA LYS A 128 -5.77 2.48 2.59
C LYS A 128 -5.08 1.43 3.46
N VAL A 129 -4.78 0.25 2.88
CA VAL A 129 -4.10 -0.84 3.60
C VAL A 129 -2.67 -0.46 3.98
N ALA A 130 -1.90 0.17 3.08
CA ALA A 130 -0.54 0.63 3.37
C ALA A 130 -0.51 1.62 4.55
N ALA A 131 -1.40 2.62 4.55
CA ALA A 131 -1.49 3.57 5.66
C ALA A 131 -1.92 2.89 6.98
N SER A 132 -2.81 1.90 6.90
CA SER A 132 -3.29 1.12 8.05
C SER A 132 -2.19 0.24 8.66
N ILE A 133 -1.32 -0.35 7.82
CA ILE A 133 -0.14 -1.11 8.26
C ILE A 133 0.83 -0.19 9.01
N LEU A 134 1.11 1.00 8.48
CA LEU A 134 1.99 1.95 9.19
C LEU A 134 1.37 2.41 10.51
N TYR A 135 0.06 2.65 10.56
CA TYR A 135 -0.62 3.00 11.81
C TYR A 135 -0.53 1.87 12.83
N ALA A 136 -0.76 0.63 12.42
CA ALA A 136 -0.60 -0.54 13.28
C ALA A 136 0.85 -0.68 13.78
N GLN A 137 1.86 -0.49 12.93
CA GLN A 137 3.27 -0.47 13.34
C GLN A 137 3.52 0.61 14.41
N GLN A 138 3.05 1.84 14.18
CA GLN A 138 3.17 2.94 15.13
C GLN A 138 2.52 2.60 16.48
N THR A 139 1.28 2.14 16.47
CA THR A 139 0.54 1.81 17.69
C THR A 139 1.20 0.67 18.45
N LEU A 140 1.67 -0.37 17.75
CA LEU A 140 2.37 -1.49 18.36
C LEU A 140 3.67 -1.03 19.04
N GLN A 141 4.45 -0.17 18.38
CA GLN A 141 5.69 0.37 18.93
C GLN A 141 5.44 1.28 20.14
N GLN A 142 4.35 2.05 20.14
CA GLN A 142 3.94 2.87 21.29
C GLN A 142 3.52 2.02 22.49
N GLN A 143 2.85 0.87 22.25
CA GLN A 143 2.32 0.02 23.31
C GLN A 143 3.37 -0.95 23.87
N LEU A 144 4.21 -1.54 23.01
CA LEU A 144 5.10 -2.65 23.36
C LEU A 144 6.60 -2.32 23.19
N GLY A 145 6.93 -1.11 22.76
CA GLY A 145 8.32 -0.64 22.57
C GLY A 145 8.80 -0.71 21.11
N GLU A 146 9.90 -0.01 20.82
CA GLU A 146 10.39 0.26 19.45
C GLU A 146 10.64 -1.00 18.60
N ASN A 147 11.02 -2.11 19.25
CA ASN A 147 11.32 -3.39 18.60
C ASN A 147 10.07 -4.25 18.31
N ALA A 148 8.88 -3.84 18.77
CA ALA A 148 7.66 -4.60 18.54
C ALA A 148 7.21 -4.48 17.08
N ALA A 149 7.07 -5.63 16.40
CA ALA A 149 6.85 -5.66 14.96
C ALA A 149 6.03 -6.89 14.54
N ILE A 150 5.02 -6.66 13.70
CA ILE A 150 4.29 -7.71 12.94
C ILE A 150 4.91 -7.87 11.55
N TRP A 151 5.34 -6.75 10.96
CA TRP A 151 6.00 -6.67 9.66
C TRP A 151 7.42 -6.13 9.84
N PRO A 152 8.29 -6.23 8.81
CA PRO A 152 9.52 -5.44 8.79
C PRO A 152 9.26 -3.96 9.03
N HIS A 153 10.25 -3.25 9.58
CA HIS A 153 10.11 -1.84 9.90
C HIS A 153 10.02 -0.98 8.63
N PHE A 154 8.80 -0.61 8.24
CA PHE A 154 8.56 0.34 7.16
C PHE A 154 8.75 1.76 7.65
N ARG A 155 9.56 2.52 6.92
CA ARG A 155 9.96 3.89 7.30
C ARG A 155 9.03 4.94 6.72
N PHE A 156 8.41 4.66 5.57
CA PHE A 156 7.42 5.53 4.95
C PHE A 156 6.46 4.77 4.02
N ALA A 157 5.39 5.42 3.58
CA ALA A 157 4.52 4.90 2.54
C ALA A 157 4.23 5.92 1.44
N VAL A 158 4.11 5.44 0.19
CA VAL A 158 3.59 6.20 -0.95
C VAL A 158 2.13 5.82 -1.16
N LEU A 159 1.22 6.78 -1.00
CA LEU A 159 -0.22 6.60 -0.97
C LEU A 159 -0.84 7.28 -2.20
N MET A 160 -1.20 6.49 -3.20
CA MET A 160 -1.77 6.99 -4.45
C MET A 160 -3.28 6.79 -4.45
N ALA A 161 -4.05 7.88 -4.62
CA ALA A 161 -5.52 7.83 -4.67
C ALA A 161 -6.17 7.05 -3.50
N GLY A 162 -5.55 7.08 -2.32
CA GLY A 162 -6.02 6.38 -1.13
C GLY A 162 -7.07 7.18 -0.36
N ARG A 163 -7.99 6.49 0.33
CA ARG A 163 -8.98 7.11 1.21
C ARG A 163 -8.97 6.52 2.61
N GLY A 164 -9.44 7.28 3.57
CA GLY A 164 -9.77 6.78 4.91
C GLY A 164 -11.11 6.00 4.91
N PRO A 165 -11.57 5.60 6.11
CA PRO A 165 -10.83 5.59 7.37
C PRO A 165 -9.65 4.62 7.35
N LEU A 166 -8.71 4.78 8.28
CA LEU A 166 -7.70 3.76 8.54
C LEU A 166 -8.36 2.52 9.16
N VAL A 167 -7.81 1.36 8.85
CA VAL A 167 -8.29 0.06 9.30
C VAL A 167 -7.47 -0.38 10.52
N TRP A 168 -8.15 -0.86 11.54
CA TRP A 168 -7.49 -1.49 12.69
C TRP A 168 -6.97 -2.87 12.29
N MET A 169 -5.64 -3.01 12.22
CA MET A 169 -4.95 -4.22 11.75
C MET A 169 -4.23 -4.99 12.88
N LEU A 170 -4.33 -4.53 14.13
CA LEU A 170 -3.67 -5.21 15.26
C LEU A 170 -4.49 -6.41 15.71
N PRO A 171 -3.83 -7.54 16.06
CA PRO A 171 -4.51 -8.73 16.56
C PRO A 171 -5.19 -8.44 17.90
N ASN A 172 -6.22 -9.23 18.23
CA ASN A 172 -6.83 -9.20 19.56
C ASN A 172 -5.82 -9.71 20.59
N MET A 173 -5.15 -8.79 21.29
CA MET A 173 -4.26 -9.10 22.39
C MET A 173 -5.09 -9.32 23.65
N SER A 174 -4.94 -10.48 24.31
CA SER A 174 -5.75 -10.92 25.45
C SER A 174 -5.76 -9.98 26.67
N ASN A 175 -4.90 -8.97 26.72
CA ASN A 175 -4.75 -8.04 27.85
C ASN A 175 -4.86 -6.54 27.48
N SER A 176 -5.34 -6.20 26.27
CA SER A 176 -5.55 -4.80 25.88
C SER A 176 -7.04 -4.46 25.86
N PRO A 177 -7.49 -3.27 26.30
CA PRO A 177 -8.88 -2.85 26.11
C PRO A 177 -9.21 -2.84 24.61
N THR A 178 -9.95 -3.85 24.17
CA THR A 178 -10.32 -4.16 22.77
C THR A 178 -11.42 -3.22 22.27
N SER A 179 -11.13 -1.93 22.18
CA SER A 179 -11.96 -0.99 21.42
C SER A 179 -11.12 -0.35 20.34
N ILE A 180 -11.59 -0.45 19.10
CA ILE A 180 -11.00 0.23 17.96
C ILE A 180 -10.96 1.73 18.26
N PRO A 181 -9.81 2.41 18.12
CA PRO A 181 -9.72 3.84 18.37
C PRO A 181 -10.75 4.62 17.56
N MET A 182 -11.29 5.69 18.15
CA MET A 182 -12.24 6.55 17.47
C MET A 182 -11.64 7.08 16.15
N GLY A 183 -12.44 7.12 15.09
CA GLY A 183 -12.01 7.54 13.76
C GLY A 183 -11.45 6.40 12.88
N LEU A 184 -11.11 5.23 13.45
CA LEU A 184 -10.76 4.01 12.71
C LEU A 184 -11.99 3.11 12.50
N VAL A 185 -11.82 2.10 11.64
CA VAL A 185 -12.80 1.03 11.40
C VAL A 185 -12.13 -0.34 11.52
N ASP A 186 -12.92 -1.39 11.75
CA ASP A 186 -12.40 -2.76 11.61
C ASP A 186 -12.21 -3.15 10.14
N ALA A 187 -11.53 -4.26 9.91
CA ALA A 187 -11.26 -4.76 8.56
C ALA A 187 -12.51 -5.32 7.84
N SER A 188 -13.61 -5.60 8.56
CA SER A 188 -14.88 -6.07 7.97
C SER A 188 -15.70 -4.95 7.32
N CYS A 189 -15.41 -3.70 7.67
CA CYS A 189 -16.02 -2.53 7.08
C CYS A 189 -15.67 -2.39 5.58
N PRO A 190 -16.66 -2.14 4.70
CA PRO A 190 -16.40 -1.89 3.29
C PRO A 190 -15.47 -0.69 3.06
N SER A 191 -14.64 -0.77 2.02
CA SER A 191 -13.73 0.32 1.66
C SER A 191 -14.46 1.55 1.14
N MET A 192 -15.57 1.35 0.43
CA MET A 192 -16.45 2.41 -0.10
C MET A 192 -17.66 2.57 0.82
N MET A 193 -17.46 3.26 1.94
CA MET A 193 -18.54 3.60 2.88
C MET A 193 -19.34 4.80 2.38
N SER A 194 -20.65 4.81 2.67
CA SER A 194 -21.53 5.96 2.41
C SER A 194 -21.31 7.11 3.38
N SER A 195 -20.86 6.81 4.61
CA SER A 195 -20.54 7.76 5.65
C SER A 195 -19.23 7.38 6.33
N GLU A 196 -18.34 8.35 6.48
CA GLU A 196 -17.09 8.17 7.22
C GLU A 196 -17.25 8.61 8.69
N PRO A 197 -16.59 7.93 9.64
CA PRO A 197 -16.63 8.26 11.06
C PRO A 197 -16.18 9.70 11.33
N GLU A 198 -16.71 10.26 12.42
CA GLU A 198 -16.20 11.50 12.98
C GLU A 198 -14.76 11.31 13.47
N LEU A 199 -13.94 12.34 13.28
CA LEU A 199 -12.53 12.31 13.71
C LEU A 199 -12.44 12.84 15.14
N PRO A 200 -11.71 12.14 16.05
CA PRO A 200 -11.56 12.59 17.42
C PRO A 200 -10.73 13.87 17.51
N LYS A 201 -10.99 14.69 18.53
CA LYS A 201 -10.29 15.97 18.76
C LYS A 201 -8.85 15.80 19.25
N ASP A 202 -8.58 14.71 19.96
CA ASP A 202 -7.26 14.37 20.52
C ASP A 202 -6.22 13.95 19.47
N ARG A 203 -6.67 13.62 18.25
CA ARG A 203 -5.84 13.21 17.12
C ARG A 203 -5.02 11.93 17.38
N GLU A 204 -5.47 11.06 18.26
CA GLU A 204 -4.80 9.78 18.53
C GLU A 204 -4.82 8.82 17.31
N HIS A 205 -5.83 8.97 16.46
CA HIS A 205 -5.99 8.23 15.21
C HIS A 205 -5.00 8.64 14.10
N MET A 206 -4.22 9.70 14.30
CA MET A 206 -3.33 10.21 13.25
C MET A 206 -2.07 9.36 13.10
N LEU A 207 -1.78 9.01 11.85
CA LEU A 207 -0.53 8.44 11.41
C LEU A 207 0.58 9.50 11.44
N ARG A 208 1.69 9.18 12.10
CA ARG A 208 2.86 10.05 12.28
C ARG A 208 4.09 9.53 11.53
N ILE A 209 4.11 8.24 11.16
CA ILE A 209 5.14 7.71 10.27
C ILE A 209 5.03 8.40 8.91
N PRO A 210 6.15 8.78 8.27
CA PRO A 210 6.15 9.52 7.03
C PRO A 210 5.28 8.96 5.90
N THR A 211 4.57 9.84 5.21
CA THR A 211 3.71 9.49 4.06
C THR A 211 3.90 10.46 2.90
N LEU A 212 3.95 9.92 1.69
CA LEU A 212 3.87 10.66 0.44
C LEU A 212 2.50 10.42 -0.19
N HIS A 213 1.68 11.46 -0.29
CA HIS A 213 0.39 11.41 -0.96
C HIS A 213 0.53 11.82 -2.42
N VAL A 214 -0.12 11.07 -3.31
CA VAL A 214 -0.16 11.37 -4.75
C VAL A 214 -1.60 11.50 -5.20
N HIS A 215 -2.02 12.71 -5.57
CA HIS A 215 -3.41 13.04 -5.90
C HIS A 215 -3.56 13.42 -7.37
N GLY A 216 -4.44 12.71 -8.09
CA GLY A 216 -4.92 13.15 -9.40
C GLY A 216 -5.98 14.23 -9.23
N LEU A 217 -5.76 15.42 -9.81
CA LEU A 217 -6.66 16.56 -9.69
C LEU A 217 -8.02 16.37 -10.40
N ARG A 218 -8.11 15.40 -11.30
CA ARG A 218 -9.34 15.00 -12.02
C ARG A 218 -9.94 13.71 -11.48
N ASP A 219 -9.45 13.22 -10.36
CA ASP A 219 -9.98 12.02 -9.72
C ASP A 219 -11.33 12.34 -9.03
N PRO A 220 -12.42 11.61 -9.33
CA PRO A 220 -13.72 11.84 -8.67
C PRO A 220 -13.67 11.63 -7.15
N GLY A 221 -12.69 10.86 -6.66
CA GLY A 221 -12.42 10.62 -5.24
C GLY A 221 -11.51 11.64 -4.57
N LEU A 222 -11.08 12.72 -5.24
CA LEU A 222 -10.08 13.67 -4.72
C LEU A 222 -10.40 14.20 -3.32
N ALA A 223 -11.66 14.52 -3.03
CA ALA A 223 -12.07 14.99 -1.71
C ALA A 223 -11.75 13.97 -0.60
N LEU A 224 -11.86 12.68 -0.90
CA LEU A 224 -11.61 11.58 0.02
C LEU A 224 -10.10 11.33 0.18
N HIS A 225 -9.31 11.58 -0.85
CA HIS A 225 -7.84 11.54 -0.78
C HIS A 225 -7.30 12.68 0.08
N ARG A 226 -7.85 13.89 -0.10
CA ARG A 226 -7.55 15.05 0.75
C ARG A 226 -7.99 14.83 2.20
N ARG A 227 -9.10 14.12 2.45
CA ARG A 227 -9.50 13.74 3.80
C ARG A 227 -8.52 12.75 4.44
N LEU A 228 -8.01 11.77 3.70
CA LEU A 228 -6.94 10.89 4.20
C LEU A 228 -5.70 11.73 4.59
N TYR A 229 -5.26 12.61 3.69
CA TYR A 229 -4.10 13.49 3.91
C TYR A 229 -4.27 14.40 5.13
N HIS A 230 -5.35 15.18 5.21
CA HIS A 230 -5.55 16.17 6.28
C HIS A 230 -6.10 15.59 7.58
N GLY A 231 -6.94 14.55 7.48
CA GLY A 231 -7.69 14.01 8.60
C GLY A 231 -6.99 12.85 9.30
N TYR A 232 -6.15 12.09 8.61
CA TYR A 232 -5.56 10.86 9.14
C TYR A 232 -4.03 10.86 9.17
N CYS A 233 -3.36 11.77 8.48
CA CYS A 233 -1.89 11.85 8.44
C CYS A 233 -1.43 13.18 9.02
N ARG A 234 -0.42 13.15 9.90
CA ARG A 234 0.12 14.39 10.45
C ARG A 234 0.86 15.18 9.37
N GLN A 235 0.62 16.49 9.35
CA GLN A 235 1.17 17.37 8.31
C GLN A 235 2.67 17.63 8.44
N ASP A 236 3.26 17.38 9.62
CA ASP A 236 4.72 17.45 9.82
C ASP A 236 5.45 16.20 9.30
N SER A 237 4.73 15.14 8.95
CA SER A 237 5.28 13.92 8.37
C SER A 237 4.53 13.46 7.12
N ALA A 238 3.77 14.34 6.48
CA ALA A 238 3.09 14.05 5.23
C ALA A 238 3.54 15.06 4.16
N SER A 239 3.83 14.56 2.97
CA SER A 239 4.07 15.39 1.77
C SER A 239 3.09 15.04 0.67
N LEU A 240 2.89 15.97 -0.26
CA LEU A 240 1.84 15.89 -1.28
C LEU A 240 2.40 16.21 -2.67
N VAL A 241 2.10 15.34 -3.63
CA VAL A 241 2.28 15.57 -5.06
C VAL A 241 0.91 15.57 -5.73
N GLU A 242 0.52 16.68 -6.34
CA GLU A 242 -0.68 16.78 -7.16
C GLU A 242 -0.32 16.78 -8.65
N TRP A 243 -1.15 16.13 -9.47
CA TRP A 243 -0.91 16.04 -10.92
C TRP A 243 -2.22 16.02 -11.70
N GLU A 244 -2.15 16.35 -12.99
CA GLU A 244 -3.31 16.42 -13.89
C GLU A 244 -3.78 15.03 -14.36
N GLY A 245 -4.24 14.21 -13.42
CA GLY A 245 -4.65 12.82 -13.62
C GLY A 245 -6.00 12.46 -13.00
N GLU A 246 -6.57 11.35 -13.48
CA GLU A 246 -7.80 10.72 -12.95
C GLU A 246 -7.43 9.65 -11.90
N HIS A 247 -8.31 8.67 -11.66
CA HIS A 247 -8.09 7.55 -10.73
C HIS A 247 -7.12 6.48 -11.26
N ARG A 248 -5.84 6.85 -11.43
CA ARG A 248 -4.78 5.95 -11.92
C ARG A 248 -3.39 6.30 -11.39
N VAL A 249 -2.43 5.42 -11.63
CA VAL A 249 -1.00 5.68 -11.38
C VAL A 249 -0.46 6.71 -12.41
N PRO A 250 0.43 7.65 -12.03
CA PRO A 250 1.08 8.56 -12.96
C PRO A 250 1.85 7.83 -14.08
N ILE A 251 1.65 8.25 -15.33
CA ILE A 251 2.27 7.62 -16.52
C ILE A 251 3.24 8.56 -17.23
N LYS A 252 2.89 9.86 -17.33
CA LYS A 252 3.72 10.82 -18.05
C LYS A 252 5.01 11.06 -17.27
N SER A 253 6.14 11.12 -17.97
CA SER A 253 7.46 11.20 -17.34
C SER A 253 7.61 12.37 -16.37
N LYS A 254 6.93 13.51 -16.63
CA LYS A 254 6.94 14.66 -15.70
C LYS A 254 6.30 14.33 -14.35
N ASP A 255 5.18 13.62 -14.36
CA ASP A 255 4.39 13.31 -13.16
C ASP A 255 5.06 12.16 -12.39
N VAL A 256 5.60 11.17 -13.13
CA VAL A 256 6.43 10.10 -12.55
C VAL A 256 7.65 10.67 -11.84
N ARG A 257 8.38 11.62 -12.47
CA ARG A 257 9.54 12.26 -11.84
C ARG A 257 9.18 12.99 -10.55
N ALA A 258 8.09 13.76 -10.55
CA ALA A 258 7.65 14.46 -9.33
C ALA A 258 7.42 13.51 -8.15
N VAL A 259 6.83 12.34 -8.40
CA VAL A 259 6.66 11.31 -7.36
C VAL A 259 8.00 10.71 -6.94
N VAL A 260 8.85 10.35 -7.90
CA VAL A 260 10.16 9.72 -7.66
C VAL A 260 11.10 10.64 -6.88
N ASP A 261 11.12 11.93 -7.20
CA ASP A 261 11.92 12.93 -6.49
C ASP A 261 11.53 12.98 -5.01
N GLN A 262 10.23 12.96 -4.71
CA GLN A 262 9.74 12.95 -3.33
C GLN A 262 9.98 11.62 -2.61
N ILE A 263 9.98 10.49 -3.32
CA ILE A 263 10.41 9.19 -2.76
C ILE A 263 11.90 9.27 -2.36
N TYR A 264 12.75 9.84 -3.21
CA TYR A 264 14.16 10.01 -2.91
C TYR A 264 14.41 10.99 -1.76
N THR A 265 13.62 12.05 -1.63
CA THR A 265 13.67 12.95 -0.46
C THR A 265 13.43 12.17 0.84
N TRP A 266 12.31 11.45 0.94
CA TRP A 266 12.00 10.65 2.13
C TRP A 266 13.04 9.56 2.37
N ALA A 267 13.51 8.91 1.31
CA ALA A 267 14.50 7.85 1.45
C ALA A 267 15.82 8.34 2.04
N ARG A 268 16.27 9.54 1.68
CA ARG A 268 17.49 10.15 2.25
C ARG A 268 17.27 10.59 3.69
N GLU A 269 16.17 11.30 3.96
CA GLU A 269 15.84 11.79 5.30
C GLU A 269 15.69 10.64 6.33
N LEU A 270 15.13 9.52 5.90
CA LEU A 270 14.85 8.35 6.73
C LEU A 270 15.94 7.27 6.62
N LYS A 271 17.07 7.58 5.98
CA LYS A 271 18.23 6.69 5.78
C LYS A 271 17.87 5.34 5.15
N SER A 272 16.80 5.30 4.34
CA SER A 272 16.29 4.12 3.62
C SER A 272 17.18 3.68 2.47
N ILE A 273 18.14 4.53 2.10
CA ILE A 273 19.19 4.29 1.12
C ILE A 273 20.53 4.74 1.72
N LYS A 274 21.62 4.13 1.28
CA LYS A 274 22.98 4.52 1.67
C LYS A 274 23.47 5.71 0.86
#